data_AF-A0A6L3XZR2-F1
#
_entry.id   AF-A0A6L3XZR2-F1
#
_cell.length_a   1.000
_cell.length_b   1.000
_cell.length_c   1.000
_cell.angle_alpha   90.00
_cell.angle_beta   90.00
_cell.angle_gamma   90.00
#
_symmetry.space_group_name_H-M   'P 1'
#
loop_
_entity.id
_entity.type
_entity.pdbx_description
1 polymer ?
#
loop_
_entity_poly.entity_id
_entity_poly.type
_entity_poly.pdbx_seq_one_letter_code
_entity_poly.pdbx_strand_id
1 'polypeptide(L)'
;MTNSRVESSSGRAARKLRFALMGPAFIAAIGYIDPGNFATNIQAGASFGYKLLWVVVWANLMAMLIQMLSAKLGIATGKNLAEQIRDHYPRPAVWFYWVQAEIIAMATDLAEFIGAAIGFKLILGVSLLQGAVLTGIATFLILMLQRRGQKPLEKVIGGLLL
;
A
#
# COMPACT_ATOMS: atom_id res chain seq x y z
N MET A 1 18.52 40.45 -16.39
CA MET A 1 17.25 40.11 -15.69
C MET A 1 16.68 38.76 -16.14
N THR A 2 17.50 37.73 -16.38
CA THR A 2 17.07 36.48 -17.07
C THR A 2 17.26 35.21 -16.25
N ASN A 3 18.00 35.24 -15.12
CA ASN A 3 18.28 34.05 -14.30
C ASN A 3 17.17 33.66 -13.31
N SER A 4 16.30 34.58 -12.88
CA SER A 4 15.27 34.29 -11.86
C SER A 4 14.05 33.51 -12.40
N ARG A 5 13.85 33.49 -13.72
CA ARG A 5 12.75 32.73 -14.35
C ARG A 5 13.07 31.24 -14.52
N VAL A 6 14.36 30.88 -14.63
CA VAL A 6 14.78 29.48 -14.82
C VAL A 6 14.77 28.72 -13.49
N GLU A 7 15.28 29.32 -12.41
CA GLU A 7 15.26 28.73 -11.06
C GLU A 7 13.83 28.55 -10.49
N SER A 8 12.94 29.52 -10.71
CA SER A 8 11.55 29.42 -10.23
C SER A 8 10.72 28.38 -10.99
N SER A 9 11.06 28.09 -12.26
CA SER A 9 10.44 27.00 -13.02
C SER A 9 10.88 25.62 -12.53
N SER A 10 12.17 25.48 -12.17
CA SER A 10 12.77 24.26 -11.61
C SER A 10 12.16 23.93 -10.24
N GLY A 11 12.03 24.91 -9.33
CA GLY A 11 11.44 24.70 -8.01
C GLY A 11 9.95 24.32 -8.06
N ARG A 12 9.18 24.93 -8.97
CA ARG A 12 7.76 24.57 -9.19
C ARG A 12 7.61 23.20 -9.86
N ALA A 13 8.47 22.87 -10.82
CA ALA A 13 8.49 21.56 -11.48
C ALA A 13 8.90 20.44 -10.51
N ALA A 14 9.93 20.65 -9.69
CA ALA A 14 10.37 19.70 -8.66
C ALA A 14 9.30 19.50 -7.58
N ARG A 15 8.62 20.57 -7.16
CA ARG A 15 7.49 20.49 -6.22
C ARG A 15 6.31 19.73 -6.83
N LYS A 16 5.97 20.01 -8.10
CA LYS A 16 4.90 19.31 -8.83
C LYS A 16 5.22 17.82 -9.02
N LEU A 17 6.49 17.48 -9.28
CA LEU A 17 6.98 16.10 -9.39
C LEU A 17 6.93 15.39 -8.03
N ARG A 18 7.32 16.05 -6.94
CA ARG A 18 7.18 15.51 -5.58
C ARG A 18 5.74 15.17 -5.25
N PHE A 19 4.79 16.10 -5.49
CA PHE A 19 3.38 15.83 -5.27
C PHE A 19 2.79 14.74 -6.18
N ALA A 20 3.29 14.61 -7.42
CA ALA A 20 2.87 13.54 -8.31
C ALA A 20 3.37 12.15 -7.85
N LEU A 21 4.55 12.07 -7.23
CA LEU A 21 5.11 10.82 -6.69
C LEU A 21 4.56 10.45 -5.31
N MET A 22 3.86 11.35 -4.62
CA MET A 22 3.20 11.06 -3.35
C MET A 22 2.04 10.07 -3.49
N GLY A 23 1.28 10.11 -4.59
CA GLY A 23 0.16 9.19 -4.84
C GLY A 23 0.56 7.72 -4.76
N PRO A 24 1.54 7.26 -5.57
CA PRO A 24 2.07 5.90 -5.50
C PRO A 24 2.68 5.55 -4.13
N ALA A 25 3.31 6.52 -3.46
CA ALA A 25 3.89 6.30 -2.13
C ALA A 25 2.81 6.05 -1.07
N PHE A 26 1.68 6.76 -1.11
CA PHE A 26 0.55 6.53 -0.21
C PHE A 26 -0.12 5.18 -0.45
N ILE A 27 -0.27 4.77 -1.72
CA ILE A 27 -0.77 3.43 -2.07
C ILE A 27 0.16 2.35 -1.53
N ALA A 28 1.48 2.55 -1.59
CA ALA A 28 2.42 1.62 -1.01
C ALA A 28 2.37 1.61 0.53
N ALA A 29 2.15 2.76 1.17
CA ALA A 29 2.14 2.90 2.62
C ALA A 29 0.90 2.28 3.28
N ILE A 30 -0.29 2.36 2.64
CA ILE A 30 -1.52 1.85 3.25
C ILE A 30 -1.46 0.34 3.50
N GLY A 31 -0.76 -0.42 2.66
CA GLY A 31 -0.55 -1.86 2.85
C GLY A 31 0.31 -2.22 4.07
N TYR A 32 0.98 -1.25 4.71
CA TYR A 32 1.71 -1.44 5.98
C TYR A 32 0.90 -0.97 7.21
N ILE A 33 -0.28 -0.40 6.99
CA ILE A 33 -1.22 0.05 8.04
C ILE A 33 -2.52 -0.75 7.93
N ASP A 34 -2.38 -2.05 7.65
CA ASP A 34 -3.48 -2.99 7.50
C ASP A 34 -3.86 -3.63 8.85
N PRO A 35 -5.08 -4.20 8.96
CA PRO A 35 -5.54 -4.84 10.18
C PRO A 35 -4.66 -5.99 10.69
N GLY A 36 -3.93 -6.69 9.81
CA GLY A 36 -3.02 -7.76 10.20
C GLY A 36 -1.83 -7.23 11.01
N ASN A 37 -1.24 -6.12 10.57
CA ASN A 37 -0.20 -5.42 11.32
C ASN A 37 -0.73 -4.84 12.64
N PHE A 38 -1.96 -4.33 12.68
CA PHE A 38 -2.58 -3.88 13.93
C PHE A 38 -2.73 -5.02 14.95
N ALA A 39 -3.25 -6.18 14.52
CA ALA A 39 -3.44 -7.32 15.42
C ALA A 39 -2.12 -7.76 16.06
N THR A 40 -1.06 -7.89 15.26
CA THR A 40 0.26 -8.30 15.73
C THR A 40 0.87 -7.26 16.69
N ASN A 41 0.79 -5.97 16.34
CA ASN A 41 1.36 -4.89 17.16
C ASN A 41 0.62 -4.71 18.50
N ILE A 42 -0.72 -4.80 18.49
CA ILE A 42 -1.54 -4.74 19.70
C ILE A 42 -1.25 -5.93 20.61
N GLN A 43 -1.20 -7.14 20.06
CA GLN A 43 -0.90 -8.34 20.83
C GLN A 43 0.52 -8.31 21.42
N ALA A 44 1.49 -7.86 20.62
CA ALA A 44 2.87 -7.68 21.07
C ALA A 44 2.98 -6.62 22.18
N GLY A 45 2.28 -5.49 22.05
CA GLY A 45 2.22 -4.45 23.08
C GLY A 45 1.56 -4.94 24.37
N ALA A 46 0.47 -5.71 24.26
CA ALA A 46 -0.21 -6.30 25.42
C ALA A 46 0.68 -7.33 26.15
N SER A 47 1.48 -8.10 25.41
CA SER A 47 2.31 -9.17 25.97
C SER A 47 3.69 -8.70 26.47
N PHE A 48 4.30 -7.74 25.77
CA PHE A 48 5.70 -7.32 26.00
C PHE A 48 5.84 -5.84 26.37
N GLY A 49 4.75 -5.08 26.43
CA GLY A 49 4.79 -3.63 26.62
C GLY A 49 5.60 -2.95 25.52
N TYR A 50 6.46 -2.02 25.89
CA TYR A 50 7.27 -1.23 24.95
C TYR A 50 8.57 -1.91 24.48
N LYS A 51 8.86 -3.14 24.94
CA LYS A 51 10.14 -3.82 24.67
C LYS A 51 10.39 -4.09 23.18
N LEU A 52 9.34 -4.15 22.37
CA LEU A 52 9.42 -4.45 20.93
C LEU A 52 9.35 -3.20 20.03
N LEU A 53 9.27 -1.99 20.59
CA LEU A 53 9.20 -0.77 19.78
C LEU A 53 10.40 -0.60 18.83
N TRP A 54 11.60 -0.97 19.28
CA TRP A 54 12.80 -0.89 18.43
C TRP A 54 12.71 -1.83 17.21
N VAL A 55 12.05 -2.98 17.35
CA VAL A 55 11.80 -3.93 16.25
C VAL A 55 10.89 -3.30 15.21
N VAL A 56 9.83 -2.59 15.65
CA VAL A 56 8.90 -1.88 14.76
C VAL A 56 9.63 -0.80 13.96
N VAL A 57 10.53 -0.05 14.60
CA VAL A 57 11.34 0.96 13.91
C VAL A 57 12.23 0.31 12.85
N TRP A 58 12.95 -0.76 13.19
CA TRP A 58 13.81 -1.47 12.25
C TRP A 58 13.03 -2.10 11.09
N ALA A 59 11.86 -2.68 11.36
CA ALA A 59 10.99 -3.22 10.33
C ALA A 59 10.56 -2.14 9.33
N ASN A 60 10.21 -0.94 9.81
CA ASN A 60 9.86 0.20 8.95
C ASN A 60 11.06 0.71 8.13
N LEU A 61 12.26 0.76 8.72
CA LEU A 61 13.48 1.13 7.96
C LEU A 61 13.75 0.15 6.81
N MET A 62 13.61 -1.15 7.06
CA MET A 62 13.77 -2.18 6.04
C MET A 62 12.68 -2.11 4.97
N ALA A 63 11.43 -1.87 5.36
CA ALA A 63 10.33 -1.65 4.42
C ALA A 63 10.59 -0.45 3.51
N MET A 64 11.05 0.68 4.06
CA MET A 64 11.41 1.87 3.26
C MET A 64 12.53 1.57 2.27
N LEU A 65 13.55 0.80 2.67
CA LEU A 65 14.63 0.39 1.77
C LEU A 65 14.09 -0.45 0.59
N ILE A 66 13.27 -1.47 0.89
CA ILE A 66 12.70 -2.35 -0.14
C ILE A 66 11.81 -1.55 -1.11
N GLN A 67 10.93 -0.70 -0.58
CA GLN A 67 10.05 0.12 -1.43
C GLN A 67 10.82 1.14 -2.27
N MET A 68 11.91 1.69 -1.75
CA MET A 68 12.79 2.57 -2.52
C MET A 68 13.45 1.84 -3.68
N LEU A 69 13.91 0.59 -3.47
CA LEU A 69 14.50 -0.23 -4.53
C LEU A 69 13.46 -0.59 -5.60
N SER A 70 12.25 -0.99 -5.19
CA SER A 70 11.14 -1.28 -6.10
C SER A 70 10.75 -0.06 -6.94
N ALA A 71 10.66 1.12 -6.32
CA ALA A 71 10.38 2.37 -7.02
C ALA A 71 11.52 2.74 -7.99
N LYS A 72 12.78 2.60 -7.56
CA LYS A 72 13.96 2.88 -8.40
C LYS A 72 14.01 1.97 -9.61
N LEU A 73 13.67 0.68 -9.46
CA LEU A 73 13.56 -0.26 -10.58
C LEU A 73 12.51 0.21 -11.61
N GLY A 74 11.31 0.57 -11.14
CA GLY A 74 10.23 1.06 -11.99
C GLY A 74 10.60 2.34 -12.74
N ILE A 75 11.24 3.29 -12.05
CA ILE A 75 11.67 4.57 -12.63
C ILE A 75 12.81 4.38 -13.63
N ALA A 76 13.81 3.54 -13.31
CA ALA A 76 14.99 3.36 -14.15
C ALA A 76 14.71 2.51 -15.40
N THR A 77 13.80 1.54 -15.31
CA THR A 77 13.56 0.57 -16.39
C THR A 77 12.25 0.79 -17.13
N GLY A 78 11.33 1.58 -16.56
CA GLY A 78 9.97 1.73 -17.08
C GLY A 78 9.09 0.49 -16.93
N LYS A 79 9.56 -0.55 -16.23
CA LYS A 79 8.88 -1.83 -16.04
C LYS A 79 8.72 -2.16 -14.56
N ASN A 80 7.65 -2.86 -14.21
CA ASN A 80 7.48 -3.38 -12.85
C ASN A 80 8.33 -4.64 -12.60
N LEU A 81 8.44 -5.06 -11.33
CA LEU A 81 9.26 -6.21 -10.96
C LEU A 81 8.80 -7.51 -11.62
N ALA A 82 7.49 -7.72 -11.79
CA ALA A 82 6.96 -8.92 -12.42
C ALA A 82 7.33 -8.99 -13.91
N GLU A 83 7.32 -7.86 -14.62
CA GLU A 83 7.81 -7.75 -16.00
C GLU A 83 9.31 -8.04 -16.08
N GLN A 84 10.11 -7.52 -15.14
CA GLN A 84 11.55 -7.80 -15.07
C GLN A 84 11.84 -9.29 -14.82
N ILE A 85 11.08 -9.94 -13.92
CA ILE A 85 11.19 -11.38 -13.69
C ILE A 85 10.83 -12.14 -14.97
N ARG A 86 9.74 -11.76 -15.65
CA ARG A 86 9.31 -12.40 -16.89
C ARG A 86 10.36 -12.31 -18.01
N ASP A 87 11.09 -11.20 -18.09
CA ASP A 87 12.09 -10.98 -19.14
C ASP A 87 13.41 -11.71 -18.88
N HIS A 88 13.77 -11.97 -17.62
CA HIS A 88 15.09 -12.51 -17.24
C HIS A 88 15.06 -13.98 -16.79
N TYR A 89 13.90 -14.53 -16.41
CA TYR A 89 13.80 -15.87 -15.85
C TYR A 89 13.10 -16.87 -16.79
N PRO A 90 13.42 -18.17 -16.67
CA PRO A 90 12.73 -19.20 -17.46
C PRO A 90 11.26 -19.32 -17.05
N ARG A 91 10.40 -19.69 -18.00
CA ARG A 91 8.94 -19.75 -17.82
C ARG A 91 8.46 -20.47 -16.54
N PRO A 92 9.02 -21.62 -16.12
CA PRO A 92 8.58 -22.28 -14.88
C PRO A 92 8.75 -21.40 -13.63
N ALA A 93 9.85 -20.64 -13.54
CA ALA A 93 10.09 -19.74 -12.41
C ALA A 93 9.10 -18.57 -12.41
N VAL A 94 8.77 -18.02 -13.59
CA VAL A 94 7.77 -16.96 -13.72
C VAL A 94 6.40 -17.42 -13.22
N TRP A 95 5.97 -18.63 -13.60
CA TRP A 95 4.72 -19.21 -13.10
C TRP A 95 4.73 -19.42 -11.60
N PHE A 96 5.84 -19.91 -11.04
CA PHE A 96 6.00 -20.05 -9.60
C PHE A 96 5.84 -18.71 -8.87
N TYR A 97 6.54 -17.67 -9.31
CA TYR A 97 6.43 -16.33 -8.73
C TYR A 97 5.02 -15.74 -8.87
N TRP A 98 4.34 -15.99 -9.99
CA TRP A 98 2.96 -15.55 -10.16
C TRP A 98 2.02 -16.22 -9.16
N VAL A 99 2.05 -17.56 -9.04
CA VAL A 99 1.22 -18.29 -8.07
C VAL A 99 1.52 -17.84 -6.64
N GLN A 100 2.79 -17.67 -6.30
CA GLN A 100 3.20 -17.17 -4.99
C GLN A 100 2.60 -15.78 -4.72
N ALA A 101 2.70 -14.85 -5.68
CA ALA A 101 2.19 -13.49 -5.53
C ALA A 101 0.67 -13.48 -5.37
N GLU A 102 -0.06 -14.30 -6.13
CA GLU A 102 -1.52 -14.45 -5.98
C GLU A 102 -1.89 -14.97 -4.58
N ILE A 103 -1.18 -15.98 -4.06
CA ILE A 103 -1.42 -16.50 -2.71
C ILE A 103 -1.19 -15.41 -1.66
N ILE A 104 -0.11 -14.64 -1.78
CA ILE A 104 0.20 -13.54 -0.86
C ILE A 104 -0.89 -12.48 -0.92
N ALA A 105 -1.30 -12.07 -2.13
CA ALA A 105 -2.35 -11.06 -2.31
C ALA A 105 -3.69 -11.51 -1.69
N MET A 106 -4.09 -12.77 -1.91
CA MET A 106 -5.29 -13.33 -1.29
C MET A 106 -5.20 -13.39 0.24
N ALA A 107 -4.03 -13.72 0.79
CA ALA A 107 -3.83 -13.76 2.23
C ALA A 107 -3.93 -12.36 2.87
N THR A 108 -3.36 -11.33 2.23
CA THR A 108 -3.48 -9.94 2.67
C THR A 108 -4.93 -9.45 2.58
N ASP A 109 -5.62 -9.69 1.45
CA ASP A 109 -7.02 -9.32 1.27
C ASP A 109 -7.93 -9.98 2.33
N LEU A 110 -7.68 -11.25 2.67
CA LEU A 110 -8.42 -11.95 3.72
C LEU A 110 -8.26 -11.26 5.09
N ALA A 111 -7.03 -10.86 5.45
CA ALA A 111 -6.76 -10.17 6.71
C ALA A 111 -7.42 -8.79 6.76
N GLU A 112 -7.33 -8.02 5.67
CA GLU A 112 -7.99 -6.72 5.53
C GLU A 112 -9.51 -6.84 5.59
N PHE A 113 -10.09 -7.82 4.89
CA PHE A 113 -11.52 -8.06 4.85
C PHE A 113 -12.09 -8.42 6.24
N ILE A 114 -11.43 -9.33 6.96
CA ILE A 114 -11.81 -9.71 8.32
C ILE A 114 -11.68 -8.52 9.27
N GLY A 115 -10.58 -7.77 9.17
CA GLY A 115 -10.34 -6.59 9.99
C GLY A 115 -11.42 -5.53 9.81
N ALA A 116 -11.79 -5.22 8.55
CA ALA A 116 -12.85 -4.29 8.24
C ALA A 116 -14.23 -4.78 8.74
N ALA A 117 -14.53 -6.07 8.59
CA ALA A 117 -15.78 -6.66 9.10
C ALA A 117 -15.90 -6.55 10.62
N ILE A 118 -14.79 -6.81 11.34
CA ILE A 118 -14.70 -6.61 12.80
C ILE A 118 -14.84 -5.13 13.14
N GLY A 119 -14.20 -4.23 12.38
CA GLY A 119 -14.33 -2.78 12.55
C GLY A 119 -15.78 -2.30 12.47
N PHE A 120 -16.53 -2.73 11.44
CA PHE A 120 -17.96 -2.41 11.33
C PHE A 120 -18.76 -2.97 12.50
N LYS A 121 -18.49 -4.20 12.94
CA LYS A 121 -19.13 -4.78 14.12
C LYS A 121 -18.87 -3.94 15.37
N LEU A 122 -17.65 -3.47 15.60
CA LEU A 122 -17.30 -2.68 16.78
C LEU A 122 -17.92 -1.27 16.75
N ILE A 123 -17.97 -0.62 15.59
CA ILE A 123 -18.48 0.75 15.46
C ILE A 123 -20.01 0.81 15.40
N LEU A 124 -20.63 -0.09 14.63
CA LEU A 124 -22.07 -0.08 14.37
C LEU A 124 -22.86 -1.06 15.25
N GLY A 125 -22.17 -1.91 16.01
CA GLY A 125 -22.81 -2.95 16.83
C GLY A 125 -23.48 -4.08 16.04
N VAL A 126 -23.21 -4.17 14.73
CA VAL A 126 -23.83 -5.17 13.83
C VAL A 126 -23.23 -6.56 14.01
N SER A 127 -23.93 -7.59 13.53
CA SER A 127 -23.37 -8.95 13.49
C SER A 127 -22.13 -9.03 12.57
N LEU A 128 -21.26 -10.01 12.79
CA LEU A 128 -20.06 -10.19 11.96
C LEU A 128 -20.41 -10.44 10.49
N LEU A 129 -21.50 -11.18 10.22
CA LEU A 129 -21.98 -11.42 8.86
C LEU A 129 -22.42 -10.11 8.18
N GLN A 130 -23.17 -9.26 8.89
CA GLN A 130 -23.55 -7.93 8.37
C GLN A 130 -22.32 -7.05 8.15
N GLY A 131 -21.34 -7.07 9.07
CA GLY A 131 -20.06 -6.37 8.90
C GLY A 131 -19.31 -6.84 7.65
N ALA A 132 -19.24 -8.15 7.41
CA ALA A 132 -18.61 -8.72 6.21
C ALA A 132 -19.34 -8.30 4.92
N VAL A 133 -20.68 -8.27 4.92
CA VAL A 133 -21.47 -7.78 3.78
C VAL A 133 -21.18 -6.30 3.51
N LEU A 134 -21.13 -5.47 4.57
CA LEU A 134 -20.78 -4.05 4.44
C LEU A 134 -19.36 -3.86 3.89
N THR A 135 -18.39 -4.65 4.35
CA THR A 135 -17.03 -4.66 3.78
C THR A 135 -17.05 -5.01 2.30
N GLY A 136 -17.80 -6.05 1.89
CA GLY A 136 -17.94 -6.43 0.47
C GLY A 136 -18.54 -5.30 -0.39
N ILE A 137 -19.55 -4.60 0.12
CA ILE A 137 -20.15 -3.45 -0.57
C ILE A 137 -19.12 -2.31 -0.68
N ALA A 138 -18.44 -1.97 0.41
CA ALA A 138 -17.46 -0.89 0.43
C ALA A 138 -16.27 -1.14 -0.51
N THR A 139 -15.70 -2.35 -0.47
CA THR A 139 -14.61 -2.77 -1.36
C THR A 139 -15.04 -2.74 -2.83
N PHE A 140 -16.23 -3.24 -3.15
CA PHE A 140 -16.77 -3.17 -4.51
C PHE A 140 -16.94 -1.73 -5.00
N LEU A 141 -17.43 -0.82 -4.16
CA LEU A 141 -17.55 0.61 -4.50
C LEU A 141 -16.19 1.26 -4.76
N ILE A 142 -15.17 0.93 -3.95
CA ILE A 142 -13.80 1.43 -4.14
C ILE A 142 -13.21 0.91 -5.47
N LEU A 143 -13.38 -0.37 -5.77
CA LEU A 143 -12.93 -0.95 -7.05
C LEU A 143 -13.69 -0.36 -8.25
N MET A 144 -14.98 -0.04 -8.09
CA MET A 144 -15.74 0.66 -9.14
C MET A 144 -15.18 2.05 -9.41
N LEU A 145 -14.62 2.72 -8.40
CA LEU A 145 -13.96 4.02 -8.55
C LEU A 145 -12.64 3.90 -9.34
N GLN A 146 -11.92 2.78 -9.21
CA GLN A 146 -10.72 2.50 -10.00
C GLN A 146 -10.99 2.49 -11.51
N ARG A 147 -12.20 2.12 -11.94
CA ARG A 147 -12.61 2.18 -13.37
C ARG A 147 -12.61 3.61 -13.94
N ARG A 148 -12.64 4.64 -13.09
CA ARG A 148 -12.58 6.07 -13.49
C ARG A 148 -11.14 6.63 -13.52
N GLY A 149 -10.12 5.79 -13.29
CA GLY A 149 -8.70 6.13 -13.36
C GLY A 149 -7.95 6.03 -12.01
N GLN A 150 -6.63 6.23 -12.04
CA GLN A 150 -5.74 6.10 -10.88
C GLN A 150 -5.85 7.28 -9.88
N LYS A 151 -6.06 8.51 -10.38
CA LYS A 151 -6.09 9.73 -9.55
C LYS A 151 -7.22 9.80 -8.50
N PRO A 152 -8.45 9.31 -8.78
CA PRO A 152 -9.49 9.20 -7.76
C PRO A 152 -9.11 8.25 -6.62
N LEU A 153 -8.47 7.12 -6.95
CA LEU A 153 -8.04 6.12 -5.97
C LEU A 153 -6.94 6.68 -5.05
N GLU A 154 -5.92 7.34 -5.62
CA GLU A 154 -4.87 8.02 -4.86
C GLU A 154 -5.43 9.05 -3.87
N LYS A 155 -6.48 9.79 -4.26
CA LYS A 155 -7.13 10.78 -3.39
C LYS A 155 -7.90 10.14 -2.23
N VAL A 156 -8.61 9.05 -2.50
CA VAL A 156 -9.34 8.32 -1.44
C VAL A 156 -8.36 7.72 -0.45
N ILE A 157 -7.32 7.04 -0.94
CA ILE A 157 -6.28 6.43 -0.09
C ILE A 157 -5.52 7.51 0.69
N GLY A 158 -5.13 8.61 0.05
CA GLY A 158 -4.49 9.72 0.72
C GLY A 158 -5.38 10.38 1.79
N GLY A 159 -6.70 10.41 1.58
CA GLY A 159 -7.66 10.89 2.58
C GLY A 159 -7.92 9.91 3.73
N LEU A 160 -7.76 8.60 3.52
CA LEU A 160 -7.86 7.59 4.58
C LEU A 160 -6.63 7.57 5.50
N LEU A 161 -5.46 7.99 4.98
CA LEU A 161 -4.19 8.01 5.70
C LEU A 161 -3.93 9.29 6.51
N LEU A 162 -4.67 10.37 6.24
CA LEU A 162 -4.55 11.68 6.90
C LEU A 162 -5.65 11.88 7.94
#